data_AF-A0A3D1P830-F1
#
_entry.id   AF-A0A3D1P830-F1
#
_cell.length_a   1.000
_cell.length_b   1.000
_cell.length_c   1.000
_cell.angle_alpha   90.00
_cell.angle_beta   90.00
_cell.angle_gamma   90.00
#
_symmetry.space_group_name_H-M   'P 1'
#
loop_
_entity.id
_entity.type
_entity.pdbx_description
1 polymer ?
#
loop_
_entity_poly.entity_id
_entity_poly.type
_entity_poly.pdbx_seq_one_letter_code
_entity_poly.pdbx_strand_id
1 'polypeptide(L)'
;MSFSSWFKKTLLGESLPTSAHAEERLSNAAALSVLSSDALSSVAYATEEILLILVAAGGNALGLSLPIAIAIILLLAIVVLSYRQTIRAYPNGGGSYIVARENLGIYPGLIAGASLMIDYILTVTVSISAGTAALTSAVPALQPYTVGLCLVFIFLLTLANLRGVKESGQLFMIPTYAFIVSIFVLIGLGLYRQAFGQIPQSYPSNLPVTEGLSLFFILRAFAAGCTALTGVEAISDGVLAFKP
;
A
#
# COMPACT_ATOMS: atom_id res chain seq x y z
N MET A 1 -7.67 -38.38 19.18
CA MET A 1 -7.63 -37.05 18.55
C MET A 1 -8.88 -36.91 17.68
N SER A 2 -9.71 -35.89 17.90
CA SER A 2 -10.90 -35.65 17.07
C SER A 2 -10.48 -35.24 15.66
N PHE A 3 -11.15 -35.72 14.61
CA PHE A 3 -10.91 -35.32 13.21
C PHE A 3 -10.86 -33.79 13.05
N SER A 4 -11.66 -33.06 13.84
CA SER A 4 -11.66 -31.59 13.92
C SER A 4 -10.34 -31.02 14.45
N SER A 5 -9.73 -31.64 15.47
CA SER A 5 -8.44 -31.19 16.03
C SER A 5 -7.26 -31.43 15.09
N TRP A 6 -7.28 -32.54 14.34
CA TRP A 6 -6.28 -32.83 13.32
C TRP A 6 -6.41 -31.88 12.14
N PHE A 7 -7.63 -31.71 11.60
CA PHE A 7 -7.89 -30.77 10.50
C PHE A 7 -7.52 -29.32 10.89
N LYS A 8 -7.85 -28.88 12.11
CA LYS A 8 -7.42 -27.57 12.63
C LYS A 8 -5.91 -27.45 12.71
N LYS A 9 -5.18 -28.45 13.25
CA LYS A 9 -3.71 -28.41 13.31
C LYS A 9 -3.07 -28.41 11.92
N THR A 10 -3.60 -29.18 10.96
CA THR A 10 -3.06 -29.24 9.59
C THR A 10 -3.34 -27.96 8.81
N LEU A 11 -4.50 -27.33 9.02
CA LEU A 11 -4.89 -26.10 8.33
C LEU A 11 -4.24 -24.86 8.98
N LEU A 12 -4.32 -24.74 10.30
CA LEU A 12 -3.95 -23.54 11.09
C LEU A 12 -2.52 -23.59 11.65
N GLY A 13 -1.85 -24.74 11.69
CA GLY A 13 -0.55 -24.87 12.36
C GLY A 13 -0.68 -25.01 13.88
N GLU A 14 0.45 -24.99 14.58
CA GLU A 14 0.47 -25.01 16.05
C GLU A 14 0.23 -23.62 16.63
N SER A 15 -0.52 -23.53 17.74
CA SER A 15 -0.77 -22.26 18.42
C SER A 15 0.53 -21.72 19.01
N LEU A 16 0.98 -20.58 18.51
CA LEU A 16 2.12 -19.87 19.10
C LEU A 16 1.71 -19.28 20.46
N PRO A 17 2.47 -19.52 21.54
CA PRO A 17 2.18 -18.96 22.85
C PRO A 17 2.35 -17.43 22.81
N THR A 18 1.42 -16.70 23.44
CA THR A 18 1.39 -15.22 23.48
C THR A 18 2.67 -14.59 24.03
N SER A 19 3.47 -15.34 24.78
CA SER A 19 4.79 -14.95 25.28
C SER A 19 5.88 -14.84 24.21
N ALA A 20 5.71 -15.45 23.03
CA ALA A 20 6.67 -15.37 21.93
C ALA A 20 6.68 -13.98 21.25
N HIS A 21 5.57 -13.23 21.30
CA HIS A 21 5.46 -11.91 20.67
C HIS A 21 6.26 -10.80 21.36
N ALA A 22 6.66 -10.98 22.62
CA ALA A 22 7.38 -9.95 23.38
C ALA A 22 8.91 -9.97 23.14
N GLU A 23 9.47 -11.08 22.64
CA GLU A 23 10.92 -11.30 22.58
C GLU A 23 11.54 -11.15 21.18
N GLU A 24 10.77 -11.24 20.10
CA GLU A 24 11.31 -11.10 18.73
C GLU A 24 11.08 -9.70 18.12
N ARG A 25 11.80 -8.69 18.63
CA ARG A 25 11.94 -7.42 17.91
C ARG A 25 12.72 -7.64 16.61
N LEU A 26 12.20 -7.15 15.49
CA LEU A 26 12.82 -7.30 14.17
C LEU A 26 14.02 -6.37 14.04
N SER A 27 15.03 -6.76 13.25
CA SER A 27 16.08 -5.81 12.86
C SER A 27 15.45 -4.63 12.11
N ASN A 28 16.06 -3.44 12.16
CA ASN A 28 15.47 -2.25 11.54
C ASN A 28 15.22 -2.43 10.04
N ALA A 29 16.08 -3.19 9.35
CA ALA A 29 15.88 -3.54 7.94
C ALA A 29 14.67 -4.47 7.74
N ALA A 30 14.51 -5.50 8.58
CA ALA A 30 13.37 -6.41 8.51
C ALA A 30 12.06 -5.70 8.89
N ALA A 31 12.05 -4.94 9.98
CA ALA A 31 10.91 -4.14 10.42
C ALA A 31 10.48 -3.14 9.33
N LEU A 32 11.45 -2.42 8.75
CA LEU A 32 11.18 -1.51 7.64
C LEU A 32 10.61 -2.27 6.46
N SER A 33 11.17 -3.40 6.05
CA SER A 33 10.66 -4.15 4.89
C SER A 33 9.22 -4.63 5.07
N VAL A 34 8.85 -5.05 6.28
CA VAL A 34 7.51 -5.58 6.59
C VAL A 34 6.50 -4.43 6.67
N LEU A 35 6.84 -3.35 7.38
CA LEU A 35 5.93 -2.23 7.60
C LEU A 35 5.86 -1.29 6.39
N SER A 36 6.94 -1.14 5.62
CA SER A 36 6.94 -0.33 4.38
C SER A 36 6.31 -1.05 3.20
N SER A 37 6.11 -2.37 3.27
CA SER A 37 5.45 -3.12 2.20
C SER A 37 4.08 -2.55 1.88
N ASP A 38 3.37 -2.04 2.88
CA ASP A 38 2.06 -1.42 2.71
C ASP A 38 2.17 -0.13 1.88
N ALA A 39 2.98 0.82 2.34
CA ALA A 39 3.26 2.07 1.62
C ALA A 39 3.84 1.86 0.21
N LEU A 40 4.70 0.85 0.03
CA LEU A 40 5.30 0.52 -1.26
C LEU A 40 4.26 -0.09 -2.23
N SER A 41 3.31 -0.87 -1.72
CA SER A 41 2.24 -1.42 -2.54
C SER A 41 1.34 -0.33 -3.11
N SER A 42 1.10 0.75 -2.35
CA SER A 42 0.34 1.92 -2.81
C SER A 42 0.91 2.58 -4.06
N VAL A 43 2.25 2.57 -4.21
CA VAL A 43 2.92 3.12 -5.39
C VAL A 43 2.55 2.37 -6.68
N ALA A 44 2.27 1.07 -6.57
CA ALA A 44 2.00 0.21 -7.72
C ALA A 44 0.66 0.51 -8.40
N TYR A 45 -0.32 1.08 -7.68
CA TYR A 45 -1.64 1.42 -8.23
C TYR A 45 -1.96 2.91 -8.22
N ALA A 46 -1.48 3.69 -7.24
CA ALA A 46 -1.89 5.09 -7.09
C ALA A 46 -1.43 5.99 -8.26
N THR A 47 -0.32 5.65 -8.91
CA THR A 47 0.15 6.38 -10.09
C THR A 47 -0.78 6.22 -11.29
N GLU A 48 -1.36 5.02 -11.45
CA GLU A 48 -2.34 4.71 -12.49
C GLU A 48 -3.66 5.44 -12.24
N GLU A 49 -4.12 5.54 -10.99
CA GLU A 49 -5.36 6.23 -10.62
C GLU A 49 -5.40 7.71 -11.04
N ILE A 50 -4.26 8.42 -10.94
CA ILE A 50 -4.14 9.80 -11.45
C ILE A 50 -4.36 9.82 -12.96
N LEU A 51 -3.72 8.89 -13.68
CA LEU A 51 -3.79 8.81 -15.14
C LEU A 51 -5.18 8.39 -15.61
N LEU A 52 -5.83 7.42 -14.97
CA LEU A 52 -7.17 6.95 -15.32
C LEU A 52 -8.19 8.10 -15.33
N ILE A 53 -8.10 9.01 -14.35
CA ILE A 53 -8.94 10.20 -14.33
C ILE A 53 -8.53 11.17 -15.44
N LEU A 54 -7.24 11.49 -15.58
CA LEU A 54 -6.78 12.47 -16.58
C LEU A 54 -7.02 12.02 -18.03
N VAL A 55 -7.01 10.72 -18.32
CA VAL A 55 -7.31 10.16 -19.66
C VAL A 55 -8.69 10.58 -20.15
N ALA A 56 -9.69 10.68 -19.27
CA ALA A 56 -11.03 11.13 -19.63
C ALA A 56 -11.09 12.61 -20.08
N ALA A 57 -10.09 13.42 -19.71
CA ALA A 57 -9.91 14.79 -20.18
C ALA A 57 -8.99 14.90 -21.42
N GLY A 58 -8.56 13.76 -21.98
CA GLY A 58 -7.75 13.67 -23.20
C GLY A 58 -6.23 13.74 -22.97
N GLY A 59 -5.47 13.47 -24.04
CA GLY A 59 -4.00 13.35 -23.97
C GLY A 59 -3.27 14.59 -23.47
N ASN A 60 -3.80 15.78 -23.73
CA ASN A 60 -3.22 17.04 -23.26
C ASN A 60 -3.28 17.20 -21.73
N ALA A 61 -4.22 16.52 -21.06
CA ALA A 61 -4.37 16.57 -19.61
C ALA A 61 -3.34 15.69 -18.89
N LEU A 62 -2.76 14.68 -19.57
CA LEU A 62 -1.83 13.72 -18.95
C LEU A 62 -0.57 14.37 -18.38
N GLY A 63 -0.14 15.51 -18.94
CA GLY A 63 0.98 16.29 -18.41
C GLY A 63 0.74 16.85 -16.99
N LEU A 64 -0.51 16.95 -16.54
CA LEU A 64 -0.86 17.39 -15.18
C LEU A 64 -0.57 16.33 -14.12
N SER A 65 -0.31 15.08 -14.52
CA SER A 65 0.07 14.01 -13.59
C SER A 65 1.31 14.37 -12.76
N LEU A 66 2.30 15.04 -13.36
CA LEU A 66 3.54 15.41 -12.67
C LEU A 66 3.33 16.54 -11.63
N PRO A 67 2.67 17.68 -11.95
CA PRO A 67 2.25 18.65 -10.94
C PRO A 67 1.42 18.06 -9.80
N ILE A 68 0.49 17.15 -10.12
CA ILE A 68 -0.34 16.46 -9.12
C ILE A 68 0.55 15.58 -8.21
N ALA A 69 1.48 14.82 -8.79
CA ALA A 69 2.43 14.01 -8.04
C ALA A 69 3.31 14.85 -7.12
N ILE A 70 3.78 16.03 -7.56
CA ILE A 70 4.54 16.95 -6.72
C ILE A 70 3.68 17.42 -5.53
N ALA A 71 2.42 17.78 -5.76
CA ALA A 71 1.52 18.18 -4.69
C ALA A 71 1.30 17.04 -3.67
N ILE A 72 1.18 15.80 -4.14
CA ILE A 72 1.07 14.60 -3.30
C ILE A 72 2.35 14.38 -2.47
N ILE A 73 3.54 14.56 -3.07
CA ILE A 73 4.82 14.45 -2.36
C ILE A 73 4.94 15.52 -1.26
N LEU A 74 4.49 16.75 -1.54
CA LEU A 74 4.46 17.82 -0.53
C LEU A 74 3.52 17.47 0.62
N LEU A 75 2.32 16.95 0.32
CA LEU A 75 1.39 16.47 1.33
C LEU A 75 2.01 15.34 2.17
N LEU A 76 2.66 14.38 1.52
CA LEU A 76 3.35 13.27 2.19
C LEU A 76 4.45 13.79 3.13
N ALA A 77 5.22 14.79 2.71
CA ALA A 77 6.24 15.40 3.56
C ALA A 77 5.62 16.02 4.83
N ILE A 78 4.48 16.70 4.72
CA ILE A 78 3.74 17.24 5.87
C ILE A 78 3.29 16.12 6.80
N VAL A 79 2.72 15.05 6.25
CA VAL A 79 2.24 13.87 7.01
C VAL A 79 3.40 13.18 7.74
N VAL A 80 4.53 12.96 7.07
CA VAL A 80 5.73 12.36 7.68
C VAL A 80 6.27 13.24 8.81
N LEU A 81 6.31 14.56 8.64
CA LEU A 81 6.72 15.47 9.71
C LEU A 81 5.78 15.40 10.91
N SER A 82 4.46 15.31 10.67
CA SER A 82 3.46 15.12 11.72
C SER A 82 3.66 13.79 12.47
N TYR A 83 3.79 12.67 11.75
CA TYR A 83 4.05 11.37 12.39
C TYR A 83 5.34 11.34 13.19
N ARG A 84 6.41 12.00 12.73
CA ARG A 84 7.66 12.12 13.51
C ARG A 84 7.44 12.84 14.84
N GLN A 85 6.55 13.82 14.90
CA GLN A 85 6.19 14.51 16.15
C GLN A 85 5.36 13.58 17.05
N THR A 86 4.36 12.91 16.48
CA THR A 86 3.50 11.96 17.20
C THR A 86 4.29 10.82 17.82
N ILE A 87 5.18 10.18 17.06
CA ILE A 87 6.02 9.06 17.54
C ILE A 87 6.92 9.49 18.71
N ARG A 88 7.42 10.73 18.70
CA ARG A 88 8.23 11.26 19.81
C ARG A 88 7.39 11.53 21.07
N ALA A 89 6.16 11.99 20.90
CA ALA A 89 5.24 12.21 22.01
C ALA A 89 4.66 10.90 22.57
N TYR A 90 4.55 9.86 21.73
CA TYR A 90 3.96 8.57 22.02
C TYR A 90 4.93 7.39 21.77
N PRO A 91 6.02 7.26 22.55
CA PRO A 91 7.06 6.25 22.33
C PRO A 91 6.60 4.81 22.59
N ASN A 92 5.50 4.62 23.35
CA ASN A 92 4.93 3.29 23.63
C ASN A 92 3.92 2.82 22.58
N GLY A 93 3.87 3.48 21.42
CA GLY A 93 2.88 3.22 20.37
C GLY A 93 1.82 4.33 20.34
N GLY A 94 1.81 5.09 19.26
CA GLY A 94 1.02 6.32 19.10
C GLY A 94 0.01 6.25 17.98
N GLY A 95 -0.69 5.12 17.87
CA GLY A 95 -1.66 4.94 16.80
C GLY A 95 -2.80 5.94 16.87
N SER A 96 -3.40 6.25 15.72
CA SER A 96 -4.39 7.32 15.55
C SER A 96 -5.54 7.25 16.57
N TYR A 97 -5.93 6.04 16.99
CA TYR A 97 -6.93 5.82 18.04
C TYR A 97 -6.48 6.37 19.42
N ILE A 98 -5.27 6.03 19.87
CA ILE A 98 -4.76 6.42 21.20
C ILE A 98 -4.64 7.94 21.25
N VAL A 99 -4.01 8.53 20.23
CA VAL A 99 -3.80 9.97 20.14
C VAL A 99 -5.14 10.71 20.12
N ALA A 100 -6.10 10.28 19.29
CA ALA A 100 -7.42 10.92 19.22
C ALA A 100 -8.20 10.77 20.53
N ARG A 101 -8.15 9.59 21.16
CA ARG A 101 -8.88 9.33 22.41
C ARG A 101 -8.38 10.18 23.56
N GLU A 102 -7.07 10.31 23.72
CA GLU A 102 -6.48 11.07 24.83
C GLU A 102 -6.64 12.58 24.66
N ASN A 103 -6.57 13.09 23.42
CA ASN A 103 -6.58 14.54 23.16
C ASN A 103 -7.98 15.11 22.84
N LEU A 104 -8.87 14.32 22.23
CA LEU A 104 -10.18 14.76 21.76
C LEU A 104 -11.36 14.04 22.44
N GLY A 105 -11.07 13.02 23.25
CA GLY A 105 -12.06 12.26 23.99
C GLY A 105 -12.56 11.00 23.25
N ILE A 106 -13.56 10.36 23.85
CA ILE A 106 -13.97 9.00 23.47
C ILE A 106 -14.56 8.94 22.06
N TYR A 107 -15.48 9.84 21.71
CA TYR A 107 -16.18 9.76 20.41
C TYR A 107 -15.24 9.98 19.21
N PRO A 108 -14.37 11.01 19.17
CA PRO A 108 -13.39 11.14 18.10
C PRO A 108 -12.40 9.97 18.04
N GLY A 109 -11.99 9.45 19.20
CA GLY A 109 -11.18 8.23 19.29
C GLY A 109 -11.88 7.03 18.64
N LEU A 110 -13.16 6.79 18.93
CA LEU A 110 -13.93 5.70 18.32
C LEU A 110 -14.06 5.85 16.81
N ILE A 111 -14.24 7.07 16.30
CA ILE A 111 -14.27 7.33 14.86
C ILE A 111 -12.91 6.95 14.25
N ALA A 112 -11.80 7.38 14.85
CA ALA A 112 -10.46 7.00 14.38
C ALA A 112 -10.25 5.48 14.38
N GLY A 113 -10.68 4.78 15.44
CA GLY A 113 -10.60 3.33 15.51
C GLY A 113 -11.46 2.62 14.46
N ALA A 114 -12.69 3.08 14.23
CA ALA A 114 -13.56 2.53 13.19
C ALA A 114 -12.99 2.74 11.79
N SER A 115 -12.44 3.93 11.52
CA SER A 115 -11.77 4.23 10.25
C SER A 115 -10.57 3.32 10.01
N LEU A 116 -9.73 3.06 11.02
CA LEU A 116 -8.59 2.13 10.92
C LEU A 116 -9.04 0.69 10.61
N MET A 117 -10.15 0.23 11.18
CA MET A 117 -10.67 -1.11 10.87
C MET A 117 -11.14 -1.23 9.43
N ILE A 118 -11.79 -0.19 8.89
CA ILE A 118 -12.20 -0.13 7.49
C ILE A 118 -10.96 -0.08 6.60
N ASP A 119 -9.98 0.74 6.95
CA ASP A 119 -8.72 0.89 6.24
C ASP A 119 -8.01 -0.46 6.09
N TYR A 120 -7.83 -1.23 7.18
CA TYR A 120 -7.22 -2.56 7.10
C TYR A 120 -7.97 -3.55 6.19
N ILE A 121 -9.29 -3.47 6.11
CA ILE A 121 -10.08 -4.30 5.18
C ILE A 121 -9.83 -3.85 3.73
N LEU A 122 -9.84 -2.54 3.49
CA LEU A 122 -9.61 -1.96 2.17
C LEU A 122 -8.18 -2.22 1.67
N THR A 123 -7.17 -2.08 2.52
CA THR A 123 -5.77 -2.32 2.18
C THR A 123 -5.56 -3.73 1.62
N VAL A 124 -6.09 -4.76 2.28
CA VAL A 124 -6.00 -6.15 1.79
C VAL A 124 -6.76 -6.31 0.47
N THR A 125 -7.97 -5.74 0.39
CA THR A 125 -8.85 -5.90 -0.78
C THR A 125 -8.27 -5.21 -2.02
N VAL A 126 -7.78 -3.99 -1.87
CA VAL A 126 -7.19 -3.17 -2.94
C VAL A 126 -5.86 -3.79 -3.38
N SER A 127 -4.99 -4.18 -2.44
CA SER A 127 -3.70 -4.79 -2.77
C SER A 127 -3.85 -6.08 -3.58
N ILE A 128 -4.77 -6.96 -3.18
CA ILE A 128 -5.02 -8.21 -3.92
C ILE A 128 -5.63 -7.93 -5.29
N SER A 129 -6.55 -6.96 -5.38
CA SER A 129 -7.18 -6.59 -6.64
C SER A 129 -6.15 -6.01 -7.62
N ALA A 130 -5.31 -5.07 -7.17
CA ALA A 130 -4.23 -4.49 -7.96
C ALA A 130 -3.17 -5.54 -8.36
N GLY A 131 -2.78 -6.42 -7.43
CA GLY A 131 -1.86 -7.52 -7.73
C GLY A 131 -2.42 -8.50 -8.77
N THR A 132 -3.71 -8.81 -8.71
CA THR A 132 -4.38 -9.67 -9.69
C THR A 132 -4.54 -8.96 -11.04
N ALA A 133 -4.77 -7.65 -11.05
CA ALA A 133 -4.78 -6.85 -12.27
C ALA A 133 -3.40 -6.86 -12.96
N ALA A 134 -2.31 -6.72 -12.19
CA ALA A 134 -0.96 -6.84 -12.73
C ALA A 134 -0.67 -8.24 -13.30
N LEU A 135 -1.14 -9.30 -12.62
CA LEU A 135 -0.99 -10.68 -13.09
C LEU A 135 -1.77 -10.94 -14.38
N THR A 136 -3.02 -10.50 -14.45
CA THR A 136 -3.88 -10.67 -15.64
C THR A 136 -3.45 -9.79 -16.81
N SER A 137 -2.78 -8.66 -16.54
CA SER A 137 -2.10 -7.86 -17.56
C SER A 137 -0.91 -8.63 -18.18
N ALA A 138 -0.12 -9.33 -17.35
CA ALA A 138 0.99 -10.16 -17.83
C ALA A 138 0.52 -11.45 -18.54
N VAL A 139 -0.60 -12.03 -18.10
CA VAL A 139 -1.18 -13.26 -18.68
C VAL A 139 -2.68 -13.05 -18.97
N PRO A 140 -3.03 -12.49 -20.15
CA PRO A 140 -4.41 -12.11 -20.48
C PRO A 140 -5.43 -13.26 -20.44
N ALA A 141 -4.99 -14.50 -20.65
CA ALA A 141 -5.85 -15.69 -20.56
C ALA A 141 -6.52 -15.87 -19.17
N LEU A 142 -5.98 -15.23 -18.13
CA LEU A 142 -6.51 -15.28 -16.77
C LEU A 142 -7.63 -14.26 -16.50
N GLN A 143 -7.87 -13.29 -17.39
CA GLN A 143 -8.87 -12.22 -17.19
C GLN A 143 -10.28 -12.72 -16.79
N PRO A 144 -10.84 -13.79 -17.40
CA PRO A 144 -12.16 -14.29 -17.01
C PRO A 144 -12.23 -14.79 -15.56
N TYR A 145 -11.09 -15.13 -14.96
CA TYR A 145 -10.99 -15.71 -13.63
C TYR A 145 -10.54 -14.70 -12.56
N THR A 146 -10.48 -13.40 -12.88
CA THR A 146 -9.97 -12.35 -11.99
C THR A 146 -10.55 -12.41 -10.58
N VAL A 147 -11.88 -12.44 -10.46
CA VAL A 147 -12.55 -12.50 -9.14
C VAL A 147 -12.20 -13.79 -8.39
N GLY A 148 -12.17 -14.93 -9.09
CA GLY A 148 -11.80 -16.21 -8.50
C GLY A 148 -10.36 -16.22 -7.98
N LEU A 149 -9.43 -15.63 -8.74
CA LEU A 149 -8.04 -15.48 -8.33
C LEU A 149 -7.90 -14.58 -7.10
N CYS A 150 -8.62 -13.45 -7.04
CA CYS A 150 -8.62 -12.59 -5.85
C CYS A 150 -9.06 -13.36 -4.59
N LEU A 151 -10.16 -14.12 -4.69
CA LEU A 151 -10.66 -14.92 -3.56
C LEU A 151 -9.67 -16.02 -3.15
N VAL A 152 -9.04 -16.67 -4.12
CA VAL A 152 -7.98 -17.67 -3.85
C VAL A 152 -6.78 -17.03 -3.16
N PHE A 153 -6.31 -15.87 -3.61
CA PHE A 153 -5.18 -15.18 -2.97
C PHE A 153 -5.51 -14.70 -1.56
N ILE A 154 -6.70 -14.15 -1.32
CA ILE A 154 -7.17 -13.80 0.03
C ILE A 154 -7.21 -15.04 0.93
N PHE A 155 -7.71 -16.16 0.42
CA PHE A 155 -7.77 -17.41 1.16
C PHE A 155 -6.36 -17.94 1.50
N LEU A 156 -5.43 -17.92 0.53
CA LEU A 156 -4.05 -18.32 0.75
C LEU A 156 -3.33 -17.40 1.75
N LEU A 157 -3.54 -16.09 1.67
CA LEU A 157 -2.98 -15.11 2.60
C LEU A 157 -3.55 -15.32 4.01
N THR A 158 -4.84 -15.65 4.11
CA THR A 158 -5.50 -16.01 5.37
C THR A 158 -4.87 -17.27 5.97
N LEU A 159 -4.66 -18.32 5.17
CA LEU A 159 -3.98 -19.54 5.61
C LEU A 159 -2.53 -19.27 6.04
N ALA A 160 -1.79 -18.45 5.31
CA ALA A 160 -0.42 -18.09 5.64
C ALA A 160 -0.34 -17.32 6.97
N ASN A 161 -1.26 -16.37 7.19
CA ASN A 161 -1.35 -15.60 8.44
C ASN A 161 -1.74 -16.50 9.62
N LEU A 162 -2.69 -17.42 9.43
CA LEU A 162 -3.10 -18.36 10.49
C LEU A 162 -1.97 -19.32 10.88
N ARG A 163 -1.11 -19.71 9.92
CA ARG A 163 0.06 -20.58 10.14
C ARG A 163 1.27 -19.86 10.74
N GLY A 164 1.22 -18.55 10.96
CA GLY A 164 2.34 -17.79 11.53
C GLY A 164 3.50 -17.54 10.56
N VAL A 165 3.30 -17.69 9.25
CA VAL A 165 4.37 -17.48 8.23
C VAL A 165 4.95 -16.06 8.29
N LYS A 166 4.19 -15.11 8.83
CA LYS A 166 4.57 -13.70 8.99
C LYS A 166 5.68 -13.44 10.02
N GLU A 167 5.97 -14.38 10.91
CA GLU A 167 7.04 -14.23 11.93
C GLU A 167 8.45 -14.31 11.32
N SER A 168 8.61 -14.95 10.16
CA SER A 168 9.87 -14.90 9.41
C SER A 168 9.99 -13.61 8.60
N GLY A 169 10.19 -12.47 9.26
CA GLY A 169 10.41 -11.17 8.60
C GLY A 169 11.49 -11.18 7.50
N GLN A 170 12.41 -12.16 7.54
CA GLN A 170 13.40 -12.40 6.48
C GLN A 170 12.80 -12.79 5.12
N LEU A 171 11.70 -13.53 5.10
CA LEU A 171 11.04 -13.96 3.86
C LEU A 171 10.43 -12.77 3.10
N PHE A 172 9.97 -11.76 3.84
CA PHE A 172 9.35 -10.55 3.29
C PHE A 172 10.37 -9.52 2.81
N MET A 173 11.62 -9.55 3.30
CA MET A 173 12.66 -8.63 2.83
C MET A 173 12.96 -8.79 1.34
N ILE A 174 13.05 -10.04 0.86
CA ILE A 174 13.44 -10.35 -0.53
C ILE A 174 12.51 -9.68 -1.56
N PRO A 175 11.17 -9.91 -1.54
CA PRO A 175 10.27 -9.29 -2.51
C PRO A 175 10.24 -7.77 -2.39
N THR A 176 10.30 -7.22 -1.17
CA THR A 176 10.27 -5.77 -0.95
C THR A 176 11.48 -5.07 -1.58
N TYR A 177 12.70 -5.56 -1.32
CA TYR A 177 13.90 -4.96 -1.90
C TYR A 177 14.01 -5.23 -3.41
N ALA A 178 13.57 -6.40 -3.88
CA ALA A 178 13.48 -6.68 -5.31
C ALA A 178 12.55 -5.69 -6.02
N PHE A 179 11.39 -5.38 -5.43
CA PHE A 179 10.46 -4.37 -5.93
C PHE A 179 11.13 -2.99 -6.00
N ILE A 180 11.77 -2.52 -4.93
CA ILE A 180 12.47 -1.24 -4.89
C ILE A 180 13.52 -1.14 -6.01
N VAL A 181 14.38 -2.16 -6.14
CA VAL A 181 15.40 -2.20 -7.20
C VAL A 181 14.75 -2.21 -8.59
N SER A 182 13.67 -2.96 -8.79
CA SER A 182 12.97 -3.03 -10.07
C SER A 182 12.40 -1.66 -10.49
N ILE A 183 11.86 -0.88 -9.54
CA ILE A 183 11.36 0.47 -9.78
C ILE A 183 12.50 1.42 -10.16
N PHE A 184 13.64 1.37 -9.45
CA PHE A 184 14.80 2.19 -9.81
C PHE A 184 15.35 1.85 -11.20
N VAL A 185 15.41 0.56 -11.55
CA VAL A 185 15.80 0.11 -12.89
C VAL A 185 14.81 0.60 -13.95
N LEU A 186 13.51 0.51 -13.69
CA LEU A 186 12.46 1.00 -14.59
C LEU A 186 12.60 2.50 -14.84
N ILE A 187 12.74 3.30 -13.78
CA ILE A 187 12.93 4.76 -13.87
C ILE A 187 14.22 5.09 -14.61
N GLY A 188 15.34 4.45 -14.25
CA GLY A 188 16.64 4.68 -14.87
C GLY A 188 16.64 4.36 -16.37
N LEU A 189 16.04 3.23 -16.75
CA LEU A 189 15.88 2.85 -18.16
C LEU A 189 14.94 3.82 -18.90
N GLY A 190 13.86 4.26 -18.27
CA GLY A 190 12.95 5.26 -18.82
C GLY A 190 13.63 6.59 -19.12
N LEU A 191 14.39 7.12 -18.16
CA LEU A 191 15.17 8.36 -18.32
C LEU A 191 16.26 8.21 -19.38
N TYR A 192 16.95 7.05 -19.42
CA TYR A 192 17.92 6.74 -20.47
C TYR A 192 17.24 6.77 -21.85
N ARG A 193 16.17 6.01 -22.04
CA ARG A 193 15.42 5.99 -23.31
C ARG A 193 14.91 7.37 -23.71
N GLN A 194 14.48 8.19 -22.75
CA GLN A 194 14.06 9.56 -22.99
C GLN A 194 15.23 10.44 -23.47
N ALA A 195 16.39 10.37 -22.81
CA ALA A 195 17.57 11.16 -23.16
C ALA A 195 18.14 10.81 -24.55
N PHE A 196 18.01 9.55 -24.97
CA PHE A 196 18.45 9.08 -26.29
C PHE A 196 17.34 9.11 -27.36
N GLY A 197 16.20 9.74 -27.09
CA GLY A 197 15.13 9.95 -28.07
C GLY A 197 14.39 8.68 -28.50
N GLN A 198 14.44 7.61 -27.70
CA GLN A 198 13.80 6.32 -27.97
C GLN A 198 12.32 6.28 -27.54
N ILE A 199 11.79 7.37 -26.99
CA ILE A 199 10.40 7.50 -26.52
C ILE A 199 9.71 8.62 -27.31
N PRO A 200 8.47 8.40 -27.80
CA PRO A 200 7.65 9.46 -28.36
C PRO A 200 7.52 10.62 -27.37
N GLN A 201 7.89 11.83 -27.81
CA GLN A 201 7.91 13.03 -26.95
C GLN A 201 6.51 13.60 -26.67
N SER A 202 5.46 13.07 -27.31
CA SER A 202 4.10 13.57 -27.20
C SER A 202 3.16 12.53 -26.58
N TYR A 203 2.30 13.02 -25.69
CA TYR A 203 1.14 12.27 -25.24
C TYR A 203 0.23 11.93 -26.43
N PRO A 204 -0.52 10.82 -26.36
CA PRO A 204 -1.41 10.44 -27.45
C PRO A 204 -2.48 11.53 -27.67
N SER A 205 -2.41 12.24 -28.79
CA SER A 205 -3.27 13.39 -29.11
C SER A 205 -4.70 13.01 -29.47
N ASN A 206 -4.95 11.73 -29.78
CA ASN A 206 -6.22 11.26 -30.34
C ASN A 206 -7.12 10.58 -29.29
N LEU A 207 -6.87 10.81 -28.00
CA LEU A 207 -7.74 10.29 -26.95
C LEU A 207 -9.08 11.07 -26.95
N PRO A 208 -10.23 10.37 -26.90
CA PRO A 208 -11.53 11.03 -26.85
C PRO A 208 -11.67 11.81 -25.54
N VAL A 209 -12.06 13.07 -25.66
CA VAL A 209 -12.36 13.91 -24.49
C VAL A 209 -13.80 13.66 -24.09
N THR A 210 -13.99 13.01 -22.95
CA THR A 210 -15.32 12.76 -22.36
C THR A 210 -15.67 13.74 -21.25
N GLU A 211 -14.65 14.34 -20.62
CA GLU A 211 -14.78 15.25 -19.48
C GLU A 211 -14.00 16.55 -19.70
N GLY A 212 -14.56 17.67 -19.25
CA GLY A 212 -13.91 18.98 -19.35
C GLY A 212 -12.83 19.16 -18.28
N LEU A 213 -11.69 19.76 -18.66
CA LEU A 213 -10.63 20.09 -17.71
C LEU A 213 -11.07 21.24 -16.80
N SER A 214 -11.56 20.92 -15.61
CA SER A 214 -11.94 21.88 -14.58
C SER A 214 -11.04 21.74 -13.34
N LEU A 215 -11.01 22.78 -12.49
CA LEU A 215 -10.30 22.68 -11.20
C LEU A 215 -10.82 21.51 -10.37
N PHE A 216 -12.13 21.28 -10.36
CA PHE A 216 -12.75 20.14 -9.67
C PHE A 216 -12.23 18.80 -10.22
N PHE A 217 -12.06 18.69 -11.53
CA PHE A 217 -11.52 17.49 -12.17
C PHE A 217 -10.06 17.23 -11.79
N ILE A 218 -9.25 18.29 -11.73
CA ILE A 218 -7.85 18.21 -11.28
C ILE A 218 -7.80 17.78 -9.80
N LEU A 219 -8.64 18.36 -8.96
CA LEU A 219 -8.74 17.99 -7.54
C LEU A 219 -9.23 16.55 -7.36
N ARG A 220 -10.08 16.05 -8.24
CA ARG A 220 -10.51 14.64 -8.27
C ARG A 220 -9.34 13.71 -8.60
N ALA A 221 -8.53 14.05 -9.61
CA ALA A 221 -7.31 13.31 -9.94
C ALA A 221 -6.30 13.32 -8.78
N PHE A 222 -6.13 14.48 -8.12
CA PHE A 222 -5.32 14.61 -6.91
C PHE A 222 -5.85 13.73 -5.77
N ALA A 223 -7.15 13.76 -5.49
CA ALA A 223 -7.76 12.96 -4.43
C ALA A 223 -7.60 11.45 -4.65
N ALA A 224 -7.70 10.97 -5.91
CA ALA A 224 -7.44 9.58 -6.24
C ALA A 224 -5.95 9.22 -6.08
N GLY A 225 -5.05 10.11 -6.51
CA GLY A 225 -3.61 9.94 -6.31
C GLY A 225 -3.17 9.96 -4.85
N CYS A 226 -3.94 10.59 -3.95
CA CYS A 226 -3.66 10.56 -2.51
C CYS A 226 -3.73 9.16 -1.89
N THR A 227 -4.26 8.16 -2.60
CA THR A 227 -4.13 6.75 -2.21
C THR A 227 -2.67 6.30 -2.14
N ALA A 228 -1.73 7.00 -2.79
CA ALA A 228 -0.29 6.76 -2.64
C ALA A 228 0.22 6.99 -1.20
N LEU A 229 -0.49 7.75 -0.38
CA LEU A 229 -0.09 8.04 0.99
C LEU A 229 -0.53 6.94 1.98
N THR A 230 -1.40 6.00 1.61
CA THR A 230 -1.81 4.93 2.53
C THR A 230 -0.65 3.98 2.79
N GLY A 231 -0.58 3.43 4.01
CA GLY A 231 0.45 2.50 4.48
C GLY A 231 1.60 3.16 5.22
N VAL A 232 1.71 4.50 5.26
CA VAL A 232 2.74 5.18 6.08
C VAL A 232 2.38 5.17 7.56
N GLU A 233 1.08 5.10 7.87
CA GLU A 233 0.54 4.91 9.21
C GLU A 233 0.94 3.56 9.81
N ALA A 234 1.13 2.52 8.99
CA ALA A 234 1.61 1.22 9.46
C ALA A 234 2.98 1.32 10.15
N ILE A 235 3.85 2.25 9.70
CA ILE A 235 5.14 2.51 10.32
C ILE A 235 4.97 3.23 11.66
N SER A 236 4.04 4.21 11.76
CA SER A 236 3.78 4.91 13.02
C SER A 236 3.09 4.04 14.07
N ASP A 237 2.24 3.12 13.65
CA ASP A 237 1.55 2.17 14.52
C ASP A 237 2.50 1.04 14.97
N GLY A 238 3.43 0.65 14.09
CA GLY A 238 4.38 -0.45 14.28
C GLY A 238 5.70 -0.10 14.97
N VAL A 239 5.81 1.06 15.64
CA VAL A 239 7.08 1.52 16.24
C VAL A 239 7.71 0.50 17.19
N LEU A 240 6.89 -0.25 17.94
CA LEU A 240 7.36 -1.26 18.89
C LEU A 240 8.00 -2.49 18.23
N ALA A 241 7.83 -2.69 16.92
CA ALA A 241 8.43 -3.80 16.17
C ALA A 241 9.91 -3.59 15.85
N PHE A 242 10.40 -2.33 15.92
CA PHE A 242 11.79 -1.99 15.67
C PHE A 242 12.68 -2.33 16.87
N LYS A 243 13.94 -2.70 16.61
CA LYS A 243 14.96 -2.76 17.66
C LYS A 243 15.37 -1.34 18.05
N PRO A 244 15.51 -1.05 19.36
CA PRO A 244 15.94 0.26 19.87
C PRO A 244 17.37 0.60 19.45
#